data_AF-A0A8T4A4G2-F1
#
_entry.id   AF-A0A8T4A4G2-F1
#
_cell.length_a   1.000
_cell.length_b   1.000
_cell.length_c   1.000
_cell.angle_alpha   90.00
_cell.angle_beta   90.00
_cell.angle_gamma   90.00
#
_symmetry.space_group_name_H-M   'P 1'
#
loop_
_entity.id
_entity.type
_entity.pdbx_description
1 polymer ?
#
loop_
_entity_poly.entity_id
_entity_poly.type
_entity_poly.pdbx_seq_one_letter_code
_entity_poly.pdbx_strand_id
1 'polypeptide(L)' 'MRGFSVGEIQGAGATAVQLKKMKLRVDKRRRSVHEANVEELKKLLGQLAKEKKRKPKKVRKDGD' A
#
# COMPACT_ATOMS: atom_id res chain seq x y z
N MET A 1 8.48 12.05 8.47
CA MET A 1 8.14 11.51 7.13
C MET A 1 6.86 12.16 6.62
N ARG A 2 6.95 13.01 5.58
CA ARG A 2 5.79 13.48 4.81
C ARG A 2 5.50 12.36 3.78
N GLY A 3 4.24 11.95 3.57
CA GLY A 3 3.87 10.72 2.84
C GLY A 3 4.43 10.54 1.41
N PHE A 4 4.02 9.48 0.73
CA PHE A 4 4.49 9.14 -0.63
C PHE A 4 3.99 10.15 -1.66
N SER A 5 4.86 10.57 -2.57
CA SER A 5 4.50 11.44 -3.70
C SER A 5 3.68 10.68 -4.75
N VAL A 6 2.99 11.41 -5.62
CA VAL A 6 2.21 10.80 -6.71
C VAL A 6 3.12 9.98 -7.63
N GLY A 7 4.32 10.48 -7.93
CA GLY A 7 5.30 9.77 -8.77
C GLY A 7 5.85 8.51 -8.08
N GLU A 8 6.08 8.55 -6.76
CA GLU A 8 6.50 7.35 -6.01
C GLU A 8 5.43 6.26 -6.02
N ILE A 9 4.17 6.65 -5.88
CA ILE A 9 3.01 5.75 -5.93
C ILE A 9 2.91 5.07 -7.29
N GLN A 10 3.04 5.84 -8.38
CA GLN A 10 3.01 5.32 -9.74
C GLN A 10 4.20 4.41 -10.03
N GLY A 11 5.42 4.80 -9.61
CA GLY A 11 6.64 3.99 -9.79
C GLY A 11 6.60 2.65 -9.04
N ALA A 12 5.81 2.56 -7.97
CA ALA A 12 5.56 1.32 -7.25
C ALA A 12 4.43 0.47 -7.86
N GLY A 13 3.77 0.93 -8.93
CA GLY A 13 2.62 0.26 -9.55
C GLY A 13 1.36 0.33 -8.68
N ALA A 14 1.24 1.36 -7.84
CA ALA A 14 0.10 1.55 -6.94
C ALA A 14 -0.73 2.78 -7.33
N THR A 15 -1.86 2.93 -6.64
CA THR A 15 -2.78 4.06 -6.79
C THR A 15 -2.97 4.77 -5.45
N ALA A 16 -3.29 6.07 -5.50
CA ALA A 16 -3.62 6.83 -4.29
C ALA A 16 -4.79 6.21 -3.50
N VAL A 17 -5.74 5.56 -4.20
CA VAL A 17 -6.85 4.84 -3.59
C VAL A 17 -6.35 3.62 -2.81
N GLN A 18 -5.43 2.84 -3.36
CA GLN A 18 -4.81 1.72 -2.64
C GLN A 18 -4.06 2.21 -1.40
N LEU A 19 -3.29 3.30 -1.49
CA LEU A 19 -2.60 3.86 -0.33
C LEU A 19 -3.56 4.33 0.77
N LYS A 20 -4.67 4.98 0.39
CA LYS A 20 -5.72 5.36 1.36
C LYS A 20 -6.28 4.13 2.08
N LYS A 21 -6.55 3.03 1.37
CA LYS A 21 -6.99 1.76 1.98
C LYS A 21 -5.94 1.17 2.93
N MET A 22 -4.66 1.40 2.65
CA MET A 22 -3.53 0.99 3.48
C MET A 22 -3.19 1.99 4.60
N LYS A 23 -3.98 3.06 4.77
CA LYS A 23 -3.73 4.16 5.73
C LYS A 23 -2.37 4.85 5.53
N LEU A 24 -1.79 4.75 4.34
CA LEU A 24 -0.56 5.45 3.97
C LEU A 24 -0.89 6.88 3.53
N ARG A 25 -0.08 7.84 3.97
CA ARG A 25 -0.23 9.25 3.58
C ARG A 25 0.26 9.48 2.15
N VAL A 26 -0.48 10.29 1.40
CA VAL A 26 -0.12 10.75 0.05
C VAL A 26 0.24 12.22 0.11
N ASP A 27 1.44 12.57 -0.35
CA ASP A 27 1.94 13.95 -0.45
C ASP A 27 1.81 14.44 -1.90
N LYS A 28 0.63 14.98 -2.23
CA LYS A 28 0.33 15.47 -3.59
C LYS A 28 1.16 16.69 -4.02
N ARG A 29 1.78 17.40 -3.06
CA ARG A 29 2.57 18.61 -3.33
C ARG A 29 4.02 18.31 -3.64
N ARG A 30 4.53 17.12 -3.28
CA ARG A 30 5.90 16.71 -3.59
C ARG A 30 6.01 16.34 -5.06
N ARG A 31 6.95 16.98 -5.75
CA ARG A 31 7.28 16.73 -7.16
C ARG A 31 8.48 15.80 -7.33
N SER A 32 9.32 15.65 -6.31
CA SER A 32 10.43 14.70 -6.33
C SER A 32 9.95 13.26 -6.20
N VAL A 33 10.72 12.37 -6.83
CA VAL A 33 10.57 10.92 -6.71
C VAL A 33 11.89 10.39 -6.18
N HIS A 34 11.82 9.66 -5.07
CA HIS A 34 12.99 9.00 -4.50
C HIS A 34 12.86 7.50 -4.71
N GLU A 35 13.83 6.88 -5.37
CA GLU A 35 13.80 5.44 -5.68
C GLU A 35 13.72 4.57 -4.42
N ALA A 36 14.40 4.96 -3.35
CA ALA A 36 14.30 4.30 -2.05
C ALA A 36 12.85 4.21 -1.54
N ASN A 37 12.06 5.27 -1.71
CA ASN A 37 10.65 5.28 -1.32
C ASN A 37 9.80 4.40 -2.25
N VAL A 38 10.13 4.35 -3.54
CA VAL A 38 9.47 3.46 -4.51
C VAL A 38 9.68 2.00 -4.13
N GLU A 39 10.92 1.62 -3.81
CA GLU A 39 11.25 0.26 -3.39
C GLU A 39 10.60 -0.11 -2.05
N GLU A 40 10.60 0.81 -1.08
CA GLU A 40 9.92 0.61 0.20
C GLU A 40 8.42 0.37 -0.01
N LEU A 41 7.77 1.18 -0.85
CA LEU A 41 6.37 1.01 -1.19
C LEU A 41 6.10 -0.34 -1.89
N LYS A 42 6.96 -0.77 -2.82
CA LYS A 42 6.89 -2.11 -3.44
C LYS A 42 6.99 -3.24 -2.40
N LYS A 43 7.91 -3.13 -1.44
CA LYS A 43 8.07 -4.12 -0.36
C LYS A 43 6.82 -4.20 0.51
N LEU A 44 6.25 -3.06 0.91
CA LEU A 44 5.01 -3.01 1.69
C LEU A 44 3.83 -3.65 0.95
N LEU A 45 3.68 -3.36 -0.34
CA LEU A 45 2.64 -3.96 -1.18
C LEU A 45 2.79 -5.50 -1.27
N GLY A 46 4.02 -5.98 -1.44
CA GLY A 46 4.32 -7.41 -1.47
C GLY A 46 4.05 -8.12 -0.14
N GLN A 47 4.39 -7.49 0.99
CA GLN A 47 4.11 -8.04 2.32
C GLN A 47 2.59 -8.14 2.57
N LEU A 48 1.82 -7.12 2.19
CA LEU A 48 0.36 -7.14 2.36
C LEU A 48 -0.30 -8.23 1.53
N ALA A 49 0.19 -8.47 0.31
CA ALA A 49 -0.27 -9.58 -0.53
C ALA A 49 0.01 -10.95 0.13
N LYS A 50 1.19 -11.10 0.76
CA LYS A 50 1.54 -12.32 1.51
C LYS A 50 0.67 -12.49 2.77
N GLU A 51 0.39 -11.41 3.49
CA GLU A 51 -0.45 -11.47 4.70
C GLU A 51 -1.90 -11.86 4.37
N LYS A 52 -2.47 -11.35 3.28
CA LYS A 52 -3.80 -11.78 2.79
C LYS A 52 -3.86 -13.26 2.42
N LYS A 53 -2.76 -13.84 1.93
CA LYS A 53 -2.69 -15.28 1.65
C LYS A 53 -2.56 -16.12 2.93
N ARG A 54 -2.00 -15.56 3.99
CA ARG A 54 -1.75 -16.27 5.26
C ARG A 54 -2.93 -16.28 6.23
N LYS A 55 -3.85 -15.32 6.16
CA LYS A 55 -5.06 -15.34 6.99
C LYS A 55 -6.16 -16.14 6.30
N PRO A 56 -6.52 -17.37 6.75
CA PRO A 56 -7.76 -17.98 6.32
C PRO A 56 -8.91 -17.06 6.75
N LYS A 57 -9.82 -16.77 5.82
CA LYS A 57 -11.09 -16.10 6.15
C LYS A 57 -11.74 -16.93 7.27
N LYS A 58 -11.88 -16.39 8.48
CA LYS A 58 -12.77 -16.96 9.49
C LYS A 58 -14.16 -17.00 8.86
N VAL A 59 -14.57 -18.18 8.39
CA VAL A 59 -15.95 -18.48 8.04
C VAL A 59 -16.72 -18.39 9.35
N ARG A 60 -17.61 -17.41 9.47
CA ARG A 60 -18.63 -17.43 10.52
C ARG A 60 -19.59 -18.56 10.14
N LYS A 61 -19.64 -19.60 10.96
CA LYS A 61 -20.75 -20.56 10.99
C LYS A 61 -21.82 -19.87 11.84
N ASP A 62 -22.73 -19.15 11.20
CA ASP A 62 -24.01 -18.83 11.81
C ASP A 62 -24.92 -19.99 11.42
N GLY A 63 -25.12 -20.90 12.37
CA GLY A 63 -26.18 -21.90 12.31
C GLY A 63 -27.28 -21.45 13.26
N ASP A 64 -28.51 -21.37 12.73
CA ASP A 64 -29.75 -21.80 13.38
C ASP A 64 -30.74 -22.13 12.26
#